data_AF-Q4D3K6-F1
#
_entry.id   AF-Q4D3K6-F1
#
_cell.length_a   1.000
_cell.length_b   1.000
_cell.length_c   1.000
_cell.angle_alpha   90.00
_cell.angle_beta   90.00
_cell.angle_gamma   90.00
#
_symmetry.space_group_name_H-M   'P 1'
#
loop_
_entity.id
_entity.type
_entity.pdbx_description
1 polymer ?
#
loop_
_entity_poly.entity_id
_entity_poly.type
_entity_poly.pdbx_seq_one_letter_code
_entity_poly.pdbx_strand_id
1 'polypeptide(L)'
;MLSRVAAVKAPRTHNRCRVTGSSGRRREGRESEPQRPNMSRRVFTSAALHLLVVMWMCCGPCEAAAASTGENSVNARQPQRFDLFVPQKTVLLPRGGGNSEKKWDSFASPSLVSAGGVIAAFAEGHLSSKNKDNKSTEPSSDAVAWYIDSAWEWPTLVGEAKKSTWQAHTVLGKADGKERFDVVLRPTTTTKDNKVFLLAGSSVASNVNGSWTHGGLKLKLVVGDVRKPTDSEQSGRINWGEVESP
;
A
#
# COMPACT_ATOMS: atom_id res chain seq x y z
N MET A 1 54.91 -38.50 16.52
CA MET A 1 54.48 -38.72 15.13
C MET A 1 53.19 -39.52 15.14
N LEU A 2 52.05 -38.89 14.88
CA LEU A 2 50.85 -39.49 14.27
C LEU A 2 49.81 -38.36 14.13
N SER A 3 49.78 -37.82 12.93
CA SER A 3 48.85 -36.82 12.42
C SER A 3 47.69 -37.57 11.76
N ARG A 4 46.46 -37.41 12.23
CA ARG A 4 45.22 -37.80 11.52
C ARG A 4 44.13 -36.79 11.91
N VAL A 5 44.05 -35.67 11.20
CA VAL A 5 43.16 -35.42 10.05
C VAL A 5 41.69 -35.72 10.35
N ALA A 6 40.97 -34.60 10.38
CA ALA A 6 39.52 -34.38 10.32
C ALA A 6 38.67 -35.51 9.70
N ALA A 7 37.62 -35.88 10.41
CA ALA A 7 36.44 -36.51 9.82
C ALA A 7 35.23 -35.58 9.99
N VAL A 8 34.95 -34.80 8.95
CA VAL A 8 33.68 -34.08 8.77
C VAL A 8 32.61 -35.12 8.40
N LYS A 9 31.61 -35.33 9.25
CA LYS A 9 30.39 -36.06 8.87
C LYS A 9 29.29 -35.06 8.52
N ALA A 10 28.87 -35.09 7.26
CA ALA A 10 27.74 -34.33 6.73
C ALA A 10 26.38 -34.87 7.27
N PRO A 11 25.32 -34.04 7.34
CA PRO A 11 24.03 -34.41 7.89
C PRO A 11 23.22 -35.25 6.90
N ARG A 12 22.80 -36.44 7.32
CA ARG A 12 21.92 -37.33 6.54
C ARG A 12 20.48 -36.83 6.62
N THR A 13 19.94 -36.38 5.50
CA THR A 13 18.53 -36.07 5.30
C THR A 13 17.71 -37.37 5.32
N HIS A 14 16.81 -37.52 6.30
CA HIS A 14 15.83 -38.62 6.30
C HIS A 14 14.46 -38.15 6.78
N ASN A 15 13.89 -37.17 6.08
CA ASN A 15 12.46 -36.90 6.17
C ASN A 15 11.74 -37.81 5.18
N ARG A 16 11.44 -39.04 5.64
CA ARG A 16 10.56 -39.96 4.93
C ARG A 16 9.12 -39.46 5.07
N CYS A 17 8.61 -38.79 4.04
CA CYS A 17 7.18 -38.54 3.85
C CYS A 17 6.45 -39.89 3.72
N ARG A 18 5.95 -40.44 4.83
CA ARG A 18 5.03 -41.59 4.78
C ARG A 18 3.61 -41.07 4.64
N VAL A 19 3.23 -40.82 3.38
CA VAL A 19 1.83 -40.67 2.96
C VAL A 19 1.25 -42.07 2.92
N THR A 20 0.39 -42.44 3.88
CA THR A 20 -0.48 -43.64 3.88
C THR A 20 -1.31 -43.60 5.17
N GLY A 21 -2.62 -43.75 5.19
CA GLY A 21 -3.58 -43.96 4.13
C GLY A 21 -4.96 -43.47 4.57
N SER A 22 -5.77 -43.10 3.58
CA SER A 22 -7.18 -42.84 3.77
C SER A 22 -7.90 -44.13 4.11
N SER A 23 -8.58 -44.19 5.25
CA SER A 23 -9.63 -45.19 5.49
C SER A 23 -10.94 -44.66 4.89
N GLY A 24 -11.25 -45.14 3.69
CA GLY A 24 -12.53 -44.90 3.05
C GLY A 24 -13.67 -45.46 3.90
N ARG A 25 -14.69 -44.64 4.13
CA ARG A 25 -16.01 -45.14 4.50
C ARG A 25 -17.03 -44.65 3.47
N ARG A 26 -17.47 -45.61 2.67
CA ARG A 26 -18.58 -45.54 1.72
C ARG A 26 -19.88 -45.11 2.40
N ARG A 27 -20.69 -44.35 1.67
CA ARG A 27 -22.16 -44.44 1.51
C ARG A 27 -22.57 -43.30 0.58
N GLU A 28 -22.71 -43.56 -0.72
CA GLU A 28 -24.00 -43.87 -1.37
C GLU A 28 -25.12 -42.93 -0.94
N GLY A 29 -25.29 -41.86 -1.70
CA GLY A 29 -26.44 -40.95 -1.65
C GLY A 29 -26.58 -40.33 -3.03
N ARG A 30 -27.43 -40.96 -3.85
CA ARG A 30 -27.80 -40.54 -5.19
C ARG A 30 -28.68 -39.30 -5.10
N GLU A 31 -28.18 -38.15 -5.54
CA GLU A 31 -29.01 -37.17 -6.26
C GLU A 31 -28.19 -36.66 -7.44
N SER A 32 -28.62 -37.10 -8.62
CA SER A 32 -28.03 -36.75 -9.91
C SER A 32 -28.32 -35.27 -10.17
N GLU A 33 -27.44 -34.37 -9.74
CA GLU A 33 -27.49 -32.99 -10.19
C GLU A 33 -27.43 -33.00 -11.73
N PRO A 34 -28.33 -32.30 -12.44
CA PRO A 34 -28.33 -32.28 -13.89
C PRO A 34 -26.94 -31.96 -14.40
N GLN A 35 -26.42 -32.83 -15.26
CA GLN A 35 -25.11 -32.69 -15.89
C GLN A 35 -25.03 -31.29 -16.50
N ARG A 36 -24.29 -30.39 -15.84
CA ARG A 36 -24.11 -29.03 -16.34
C ARG A 36 -23.57 -29.15 -17.77
N PRO A 37 -24.20 -28.47 -18.76
CA PRO A 37 -23.70 -28.47 -20.11
C PRO A 37 -22.23 -28.10 -20.07
N ASN A 38 -21.38 -28.95 -20.63
CA ASN A 38 -19.94 -28.72 -20.74
C ASN A 38 -19.74 -27.50 -21.64
N MET A 39 -19.77 -26.32 -21.04
CA MET A 39 -19.55 -25.07 -21.73
C MET A 39 -18.10 -25.08 -22.14
N SER A 40 -17.87 -25.38 -23.41
CA SER A 40 -16.54 -25.42 -23.98
C SER A 40 -15.81 -24.13 -23.63
N ARG A 41 -14.53 -24.26 -23.26
CA ARG A 41 -13.62 -23.15 -22.94
C ARG A 41 -13.44 -22.13 -24.10
N ARG A 42 -14.22 -22.26 -25.18
CA ARG A 42 -14.22 -21.38 -26.36
C ARG A 42 -15.05 -20.11 -26.19
N VAL A 43 -16.00 -20.06 -25.24
CA VAL A 43 -16.74 -18.79 -25.00
C VAL A 43 -15.84 -17.76 -24.30
N PHE A 44 -14.87 -18.22 -23.51
CA PHE A 44 -13.94 -17.34 -22.81
C PHE A 44 -12.90 -16.71 -23.73
N THR A 45 -12.41 -17.45 -24.74
CA THR A 45 -11.51 -16.85 -25.75
C THR A 45 -12.23 -15.79 -26.58
N SER A 46 -13.53 -15.96 -26.85
CA SER A 46 -14.30 -14.94 -27.56
C SER A 46 -14.45 -13.65 -26.74
N ALA A 47 -14.80 -13.73 -25.46
CA ALA A 47 -14.91 -12.53 -24.61
C ALA A 47 -13.57 -11.80 -24.43
N ALA A 48 -12.48 -12.55 -24.28
CA ALA A 48 -11.13 -11.98 -24.22
C ALA A 48 -10.73 -11.31 -25.54
N LEU A 49 -11.10 -11.90 -26.69
CA LEU A 49 -10.88 -11.29 -28.00
C LEU A 49 -11.69 -9.99 -28.16
N HIS A 50 -12.94 -9.97 -27.70
CA HIS A 50 -13.77 -8.76 -27.75
C HIS A 50 -13.21 -7.63 -26.88
N LEU A 51 -12.72 -7.92 -25.68
CA LEU A 51 -12.05 -6.92 -24.84
C LEU A 51 -10.76 -6.38 -25.51
N LEU A 52 -10.00 -7.24 -26.19
CA LEU A 52 -8.82 -6.84 -26.97
C LEU A 52 -9.20 -5.95 -28.15
N VAL A 53 -10.28 -6.27 -28.89
CA VAL A 53 -10.76 -5.46 -30.02
C VAL A 53 -11.32 -4.12 -29.54
N VAL A 54 -12.09 -4.10 -28.45
CA VAL A 54 -12.59 -2.85 -27.86
C VAL A 54 -11.43 -2.00 -27.36
N MET A 55 -10.42 -2.59 -26.73
CA MET A 55 -9.21 -1.85 -26.33
C MET A 55 -8.44 -1.31 -27.53
N TRP A 56 -8.40 -2.05 -28.66
CA TRP A 56 -7.75 -1.58 -29.88
C TRP A 56 -8.54 -0.48 -30.59
N MET A 57 -9.87 -0.48 -30.50
CA MET A 57 -10.71 0.57 -31.11
C MET A 57 -10.88 1.81 -30.22
N CYS A 58 -10.86 1.66 -28.89
CA CYS A 58 -10.90 2.78 -27.96
C CYS A 58 -9.54 3.46 -27.79
N CYS A 59 -8.45 2.75 -28.10
CA CYS A 59 -7.15 3.33 -28.40
C CYS A 59 -7.01 3.47 -29.92
N GLY A 60 -7.92 4.24 -30.52
CA GLY A 60 -7.80 4.62 -31.93
C GLY A 60 -6.37 5.08 -32.20
N PRO A 61 -5.80 4.79 -33.38
CA PRO A 61 -4.45 5.20 -33.71
C PRO A 61 -4.43 6.71 -33.49
N CYS A 62 -3.70 7.16 -32.47
CA CYS A 62 -3.32 8.55 -32.37
C CYS A 62 -2.71 8.84 -33.73
N GLU A 63 -3.44 9.57 -34.57
CA GLU A 63 -2.91 10.10 -35.82
C GLU A 63 -1.58 10.71 -35.41
N ALA A 64 -0.51 10.05 -35.85
CA ALA A 64 0.82 10.59 -35.71
C ALA A 64 0.78 11.86 -36.54
N ALA A 65 0.45 12.97 -35.87
CA ALA A 65 0.50 14.30 -36.44
C ALA A 65 1.84 14.36 -37.15
N ALA A 66 1.77 14.43 -38.49
CA ALA A 66 2.93 14.30 -39.34
C ALA A 66 3.99 15.27 -38.81
N ALA A 67 5.00 14.71 -38.15
CA ALA A 67 6.09 15.49 -37.62
C ALA A 67 6.80 16.03 -38.86
N SER A 68 6.49 17.27 -39.20
CA SER A 68 7.25 18.07 -40.14
C SER A 68 8.72 17.84 -39.83
N THR A 69 9.45 17.38 -40.83
CA THR A 69 10.90 17.13 -40.83
C THR A 69 11.63 18.41 -40.44
N GLY A 70 11.60 18.75 -39.16
CA GLY A 70 12.37 19.78 -38.52
C GLY A 70 13.32 19.04 -37.61
N GLU A 71 14.59 19.00 -37.99
CA GLU A 71 15.70 18.32 -37.31
C GLU A 71 16.02 18.86 -35.91
N ASN A 72 15.08 19.60 -35.31
CA ASN A 72 15.09 19.89 -33.89
C ASN A 72 14.61 18.62 -33.20
N SER A 73 15.56 17.70 -33.00
CA SER A 73 15.44 16.63 -32.02
C SER A 73 14.85 17.26 -30.77
N VAL A 74 13.56 17.00 -30.57
CA VAL A 74 12.89 17.31 -29.33
C VAL A 74 13.60 16.37 -28.38
N ASN A 75 14.68 16.84 -27.79
CA ASN A 75 15.16 16.44 -26.49
C ASN A 75 13.96 16.72 -25.58
N ALA A 76 12.95 15.84 -25.68
CA ALA A 76 11.76 15.79 -24.88
C ALA A 76 12.34 15.45 -23.52
N ARG A 77 12.78 16.51 -22.84
CA ARG A 77 13.48 16.48 -21.59
C ARG A 77 12.60 15.62 -20.70
N GLN A 78 13.03 14.39 -20.46
CA GLN A 78 12.20 13.43 -19.75
C GLN A 78 11.72 14.13 -18.47
N PRO A 79 10.39 14.12 -18.20
CA PRO A 79 9.89 14.73 -16.99
C PRO A 79 10.70 14.19 -15.83
N GLN A 80 11.35 15.09 -15.09
CA GLN A 80 12.11 14.68 -13.92
C GLN A 80 11.13 13.98 -12.98
N ARG A 81 11.51 12.80 -12.48
CA ARG A 81 10.72 12.04 -11.51
C ARG A 81 11.46 12.02 -10.19
N PHE A 82 10.71 12.00 -9.10
CA PHE A 82 11.24 11.71 -7.77
C PHE A 82 10.17 11.02 -6.95
N ASP A 83 10.60 10.25 -5.96
CA ASP A 83 9.72 9.47 -5.09
C ASP A 83 9.47 10.24 -3.79
N LEU A 84 8.19 10.44 -3.43
CA LEU A 84 7.80 11.08 -2.17
C LEU A 84 7.89 10.13 -0.96
N PHE A 85 7.44 8.90 -1.16
CA PHE A 85 7.41 7.87 -0.13
C PHE A 85 8.50 6.83 -0.41
N VAL A 86 9.63 6.93 0.29
CA VAL A 86 10.77 6.05 0.08
C VAL A 86 11.00 5.21 1.34
N PRO A 87 10.89 3.86 1.24
CA PRO A 87 11.21 2.95 2.32
C PRO A 87 12.51 3.30 3.03
N GLN A 88 12.50 3.26 4.36
CA GLN A 88 13.68 3.49 5.21
C GLN A 88 14.34 4.88 5.08
N LYS A 89 13.75 5.80 4.31
CA LYS A 89 14.20 7.19 4.18
C LYS A 89 13.15 8.19 4.64
N THR A 90 11.88 7.93 4.39
CA THR A 90 10.77 8.78 4.86
C THR A 90 10.67 8.72 6.38
N VAL A 91 10.90 9.84 7.03
CA VAL A 91 10.68 10.02 8.47
C VAL A 91 9.21 10.33 8.72
N LEU A 92 8.61 9.60 9.66
CA LEU A 92 7.18 9.69 9.96
C LEU A 92 6.92 10.23 11.35
N LEU A 93 6.05 11.24 11.40
CA LEU A 93 5.57 11.85 12.62
C LEU A 93 4.20 11.27 13.03
N PRO A 94 4.04 10.84 14.29
CA PRO A 94 2.77 10.39 14.82
C PRO A 94 1.76 11.54 14.90
N ARG A 95 0.49 11.24 14.62
CA ARG A 95 -0.64 12.15 14.89
C ARG A 95 -0.72 12.44 16.38
N GLY A 96 -0.95 13.70 16.74
CA GLY A 96 -0.98 14.15 18.14
C GLY A 96 0.39 14.48 18.74
N GLY A 97 1.46 14.32 17.96
CA GLY A 97 2.83 14.54 18.42
C GLY A 97 3.44 13.32 19.09
N GLY A 98 4.75 13.37 19.31
CA GLY A 98 5.54 12.29 19.90
C GLY A 98 6.87 12.14 19.18
N ASN A 99 7.95 12.01 19.95
CA ASN A 99 9.33 12.00 19.44
C ASN A 99 9.75 10.65 18.83
N SER A 100 8.81 9.75 18.56
CA SER A 100 9.13 8.48 17.91
C SER A 100 9.16 8.67 16.41
N GLU A 101 10.19 9.35 15.91
CA GLU A 101 10.54 9.27 14.50
C GLU A 101 10.75 7.80 14.14
N LYS A 102 9.88 7.28 13.27
CA LYS A 102 9.98 5.91 12.79
C LYS A 102 10.24 5.95 11.29
N LYS A 103 11.14 5.08 10.85
CA LYS A 103 11.36 4.78 9.44
C LYS A 103 10.51 3.57 9.09
N TRP A 104 9.67 3.75 8.08
CA TRP A 104 8.72 2.72 7.67
C TRP A 104 9.27 1.95 6.47
N ASP A 105 8.83 0.70 6.32
CA ASP A 105 9.45 -0.29 5.44
C ASP A 105 8.82 -0.33 4.06
N SER A 106 7.55 0.04 3.94
CA SER A 106 6.88 0.05 2.65
C SER A 106 5.71 1.02 2.62
N PHE A 107 5.39 1.44 1.40
CA PHE A 107 4.29 2.33 1.08
C PHE A 107 3.51 1.75 -0.09
N ALA A 108 2.19 1.71 0.02
CA ALA A 108 1.29 1.19 -1.00
C ALA A 108 0.09 2.11 -1.17
N SER A 109 -0.80 1.78 -2.11
CA SER A 109 -2.12 2.43 -2.24
C SER A 109 -2.04 3.97 -2.27
N PRO A 110 -1.29 4.58 -3.20
CA PRO A 110 -1.13 6.02 -3.23
C PRO A 110 -2.45 6.71 -3.56
N SER A 111 -2.70 7.87 -2.96
CA SER A 111 -3.76 8.78 -3.38
C SER A 111 -3.28 10.23 -3.32
N LEU A 112 -3.90 11.11 -4.11
CA LEU A 112 -3.49 12.50 -4.24
C LEU A 112 -4.72 13.38 -4.33
N VAL A 113 -4.70 14.49 -3.60
CA VAL A 113 -5.80 15.45 -3.58
C VAL A 113 -5.27 16.88 -3.51
N SER A 114 -6.08 17.83 -3.97
CA SER A 114 -5.82 19.26 -3.83
C SER A 114 -7.04 19.97 -3.25
N ALA A 115 -6.83 20.78 -2.21
CA ALA A 115 -7.84 21.61 -1.57
C ALA A 115 -7.16 22.78 -0.83
N GLY A 116 -7.80 23.96 -0.80
CA GLY A 116 -7.33 25.10 0.01
C GLY A 116 -5.90 25.58 -0.24
N GLY A 117 -5.37 25.43 -1.46
CA GLY A 117 -3.99 25.78 -1.81
C GLY A 117 -2.93 24.74 -1.37
N VAL A 118 -3.38 23.58 -0.90
CA VAL A 118 -2.51 22.47 -0.49
C VAL A 118 -2.76 21.27 -1.40
N ILE A 119 -1.68 20.66 -1.85
CA ILE A 119 -1.69 19.33 -2.46
C ILE A 119 -1.27 18.35 -1.37
N ALA A 120 -2.05 17.32 -1.14
CA ALA A 120 -1.72 16.29 -0.16
C ALA A 120 -1.58 14.93 -0.85
N ALA A 121 -0.40 14.33 -0.74
CA ALA A 121 -0.08 13.01 -1.25
C ALA A 121 -0.15 12.00 -0.12
N PHE A 122 -0.94 10.95 -0.29
CA PHE A 122 -1.17 9.92 0.70
C PHE A 122 -0.63 8.58 0.24
N ALA A 123 -0.30 7.73 1.21
CA ALA A 123 -0.02 6.32 0.98
C ALA A 123 -0.43 5.49 2.21
N GLU A 124 -0.60 4.21 2.00
CA GLU A 124 -0.65 3.20 3.06
C GLU A 124 0.78 2.90 3.50
N GLY A 125 1.16 3.35 4.69
CA GLY A 125 2.44 2.99 5.27
C GLY A 125 2.35 1.64 5.98
N HIS A 126 3.42 0.86 5.92
CA HIS A 126 3.64 -0.28 6.83
C HIS A 126 4.99 -0.18 7.54
N LEU A 127 4.96 -0.45 8.84
CA LEU A 127 6.16 -0.64 9.66
C LEU A 127 6.29 -2.12 10.02
N SER A 128 7.43 -2.69 9.67
CA SER A 128 7.84 -4.05 9.98
C SER A 128 8.91 -4.01 11.06
N SER A 129 8.55 -4.17 12.33
CA SER A 129 9.55 -4.62 13.30
C SER A 129 9.95 -6.07 12.95
N LYS A 130 11.21 -6.42 13.15
CA LYS A 130 11.60 -7.83 13.28
C LYS A 130 12.03 -8.04 14.71
N ASN A 131 11.34 -8.90 15.44
CA ASN A 131 11.85 -9.35 16.73
C ASN A 131 13.03 -10.30 16.52
N LYS A 132 14.02 -10.26 17.42
CA LYS A 132 15.23 -11.11 17.38
C LYS A 132 14.93 -12.60 17.25
N ASP A 133 13.77 -13.03 17.76
CA ASP A 133 13.35 -14.43 17.82
C ASP A 133 12.61 -14.94 16.56
N ASN A 134 12.61 -14.19 15.44
CA ASN A 134 11.79 -14.49 14.26
C ASN A 134 10.27 -14.63 14.55
N LYS A 135 9.80 -14.17 15.72
CA LYS A 135 8.37 -14.16 16.04
C LYS A 135 7.64 -13.17 15.12
N SER A 136 6.44 -13.57 14.70
CA SER A 136 5.56 -12.72 13.91
C SER A 136 5.35 -11.40 14.65
N THR A 137 5.64 -10.30 13.96
CA THR A 137 5.68 -8.97 14.55
C THR A 137 4.31 -8.31 14.43
N GLU A 138 3.97 -7.46 15.41
CA GLU A 138 2.83 -6.53 15.37
C GLU A 138 2.65 -5.92 13.97
N PRO A 139 1.52 -6.20 13.28
CA PRO A 139 1.20 -5.51 12.06
C PRO A 139 0.93 -4.04 12.40
N SER A 140 1.72 -3.14 11.84
CA SER A 140 1.54 -1.71 12.06
C SER A 140 1.45 -1.01 10.71
N SER A 141 0.29 -0.39 10.47
CA SER A 141 -0.02 0.34 9.25
C SER A 141 -0.86 1.55 9.59
N ASP A 142 -0.75 2.58 8.76
CA ASP A 142 -1.54 3.81 8.86
C ASP A 142 -1.58 4.49 7.49
N ALA A 143 -2.55 5.38 7.31
CA ALA A 143 -2.53 6.35 6.24
C ALA A 143 -1.47 7.40 6.59
N VAL A 144 -0.54 7.62 5.66
CA VAL A 144 0.51 8.64 5.78
C VAL A 144 0.29 9.72 4.75
N ALA A 145 0.62 10.96 5.08
CA ALA A 145 0.42 12.12 4.22
C ALA A 145 1.67 13.01 4.14
N TRP A 146 1.97 13.44 2.93
CA TRP A 146 2.84 14.57 2.62
C TRP A 146 1.99 15.76 2.21
N TYR A 147 2.36 16.95 2.69
CA TYR A 147 1.68 18.19 2.31
C TYR A 147 2.62 19.05 1.49
N ILE A 148 2.12 19.48 0.34
CA ILE A 148 2.83 20.25 -0.68
C ILE A 148 2.07 21.57 -0.86
N ASP A 149 2.80 22.66 -0.97
CA ASP A 149 2.20 23.93 -1.36
C ASP A 149 1.86 23.93 -2.84
N SER A 150 0.61 24.25 -3.17
CA SER A 150 0.21 24.36 -4.58
C SER A 150 0.93 25.50 -5.31
N ALA A 151 1.48 26.48 -4.59
CA ALA A 151 2.29 27.55 -5.17
C ALA A 151 3.75 27.14 -5.42
N TRP A 152 4.18 25.95 -4.98
CA TRP A 152 5.56 25.51 -5.23
C TRP A 152 5.78 25.14 -6.69
N GLU A 153 6.75 25.81 -7.29
CA GLU A 153 7.33 25.38 -8.55
C GLU A 153 8.09 24.05 -8.39
N TRP A 154 8.21 23.31 -9.49
CA TRP A 154 8.86 21.99 -9.50
C TRP A 154 10.26 21.95 -8.84
N PRO A 155 11.17 22.92 -9.06
CA PRO A 155 12.48 22.92 -8.40
C PRO A 155 12.38 23.05 -6.88
N THR A 156 11.43 23.84 -6.37
CA THR A 156 11.18 24.00 -4.94
C THR A 156 10.69 22.70 -4.34
N LEU A 157 9.69 22.07 -4.97
CA LEU A 157 9.18 20.77 -4.55
C LEU A 157 10.28 19.71 -4.48
N VAL A 158 11.11 19.59 -5.52
CA VAL A 158 12.24 18.65 -5.56
C VAL A 158 13.30 19.00 -4.50
N GLY A 159 13.51 20.29 -4.24
CA GLY A 159 14.42 20.78 -3.22
C GLY A 159 13.96 20.37 -1.81
N GLU A 160 12.69 20.61 -1.48
CA GLU A 160 12.08 20.18 -0.22
C GLU A 160 12.07 18.65 -0.09
N ALA A 161 11.75 17.91 -1.17
CA ALA A 161 11.76 16.43 -1.26
C ALA A 161 13.05 15.79 -0.77
N LYS A 162 14.17 16.49 -0.97
CA LYS A 162 15.50 16.00 -0.65
C LYS A 162 15.97 16.39 0.74
N LYS A 163 15.28 17.30 1.43
CA LYS A 163 15.64 17.69 2.79
C LYS A 163 15.32 16.57 3.75
N SER A 164 16.28 16.23 4.61
CA SER A 164 16.08 15.26 5.69
C SER A 164 15.04 15.70 6.73
N THR A 165 14.74 17.00 6.78
CA THR A 165 13.77 17.60 7.70
C THR A 165 12.34 17.44 7.23
N TRP A 166 12.10 17.16 5.95
CA TRP A 166 10.75 17.00 5.45
C TRP A 166 10.23 15.65 5.92
N GLN A 167 9.05 15.66 6.54
CA GLN A 167 8.47 14.51 7.23
C GLN A 167 7.05 14.24 6.76
N ALA A 168 6.72 12.95 6.62
CA ALA A 168 5.35 12.53 6.42
C ALA A 168 4.63 12.45 7.77
N HIS A 169 3.31 12.59 7.74
CA HIS A 169 2.47 12.53 8.93
C HIS A 169 1.53 11.34 8.87
N THR A 170 1.42 10.59 9.97
CA THR A 170 0.30 9.64 10.12
C THR A 170 -1.02 10.40 10.27
N VAL A 171 -2.10 9.85 9.72
CA VAL A 171 -3.39 10.53 9.63
C VAL A 171 -4.44 9.91 10.54
N LEU A 172 -4.54 8.59 10.64
CA LEU A 172 -5.56 7.96 11.48
C LEU A 172 -5.04 7.79 12.92
N GLY A 173 -3.76 7.49 13.08
CA GLY A 173 -3.15 7.22 14.38
C GLY A 173 -3.50 5.83 14.91
N LYS A 174 -2.84 5.42 16.00
CA LYS A 174 -3.16 4.17 16.68
C LYS A 174 -4.47 4.31 17.46
N ALA A 175 -5.32 3.29 17.42
CA ALA A 175 -6.38 3.13 18.42
C ALA A 175 -5.74 2.83 19.78
N ASP A 176 -6.27 3.40 20.86
CA ASP A 176 -5.71 3.39 22.23
C ASP A 176 -5.60 2.00 22.92
N GLY A 177 -5.71 0.89 22.18
CA GLY A 177 -5.65 -0.47 22.72
C GLY A 177 -4.27 -1.14 22.56
N LYS A 178 -3.73 -1.71 23.65
CA LYS A 178 -2.46 -2.47 23.61
C LYS A 178 -2.58 -3.87 22.99
N GLU A 179 -3.78 -4.47 22.98
CA GLU A 179 -3.98 -5.86 22.51
C GLU A 179 -4.58 -5.96 21.10
N ARG A 180 -5.15 -4.86 20.59
CA ARG A 180 -5.88 -4.81 19.33
C ARG A 180 -5.30 -3.71 18.46
N PHE A 181 -4.71 -4.11 17.35
CA PHE A 181 -4.06 -3.20 16.42
C PHE A 181 -4.98 -2.92 15.25
N ASP A 182 -5.12 -1.66 14.89
CA ASP A 182 -5.90 -1.30 13.71
C ASP A 182 -4.98 -1.31 12.50
N VAL A 183 -5.28 -2.21 11.56
CA VAL A 183 -4.59 -2.31 10.28
C VAL A 183 -5.33 -1.43 9.30
N VAL A 184 -4.67 -0.43 8.74
CA VAL A 184 -5.23 0.50 7.76
C VAL A 184 -4.93 0.00 6.36
N LEU A 185 -5.94 -0.02 5.51
CA LEU A 185 -5.87 -0.58 4.16
C LEU A 185 -6.42 0.43 3.16
N ARG A 186 -5.66 0.65 2.08
CA ARG A 186 -6.09 1.34 0.86
C ARG A 186 -6.70 2.74 1.10
N PRO A 187 -5.95 3.66 1.73
CA PRO A 187 -6.39 5.03 1.93
C PRO A 187 -6.71 5.68 0.59
N THR A 188 -7.97 6.10 0.45
CA THR A 188 -8.51 6.74 -0.74
C THR A 188 -9.02 8.12 -0.35
N THR A 189 -8.66 9.12 -1.13
CA THR A 189 -8.95 10.52 -0.79
C THR A 189 -9.80 11.20 -1.85
N THR A 190 -10.60 12.18 -1.41
CA THR A 190 -11.34 13.10 -2.27
C THR A 190 -11.50 14.44 -1.55
N THR A 191 -11.97 15.47 -2.25
CA THR A 191 -12.11 16.83 -1.69
C THR A 191 -13.46 17.44 -1.99
N LYS A 192 -13.88 18.35 -1.11
CA LYS A 192 -15.00 19.27 -1.31
C LYS A 192 -14.66 20.59 -0.64
N ASP A 193 -14.62 21.66 -1.42
CA ASP A 193 -14.19 22.98 -0.94
C ASP A 193 -12.79 22.93 -0.30
N ASN A 194 -12.65 23.38 0.95
CA ASN A 194 -11.41 23.31 1.72
C ASN A 194 -11.31 22.05 2.60
N LYS A 195 -12.16 21.04 2.36
CA LYS A 195 -12.17 19.79 3.12
C LYS A 195 -11.57 18.66 2.29
N VAL A 196 -10.79 17.83 2.99
CA VAL A 196 -10.27 16.56 2.48
C VAL A 196 -10.98 15.43 3.20
N PHE A 197 -11.47 14.46 2.45
CA PHE A 197 -12.11 13.25 2.95
C PHE A 197 -11.15 12.10 2.70
N LEU A 198 -10.80 11.37 3.75
CA LEU A 198 -9.99 10.16 3.67
C LEU A 198 -10.84 8.96 4.11
N LEU A 199 -11.07 8.06 3.17
CA LEU A 199 -11.69 6.76 3.40
C LEU A 199 -10.62 5.68 3.41
N ALA A 200 -10.60 4.83 4.42
CA ALA A 200 -9.71 3.68 4.46
C ALA A 200 -10.45 2.43 4.96
N GLY A 201 -10.04 1.27 4.47
CA GLY A 201 -10.38 0.01 5.10
C GLY A 201 -9.65 -0.12 6.43
N SER A 202 -10.27 -0.77 7.40
CA SER A 202 -9.62 -1.11 8.66
C SER A 202 -9.94 -2.53 9.09
N SER A 203 -8.98 -3.17 9.78
CA SER A 203 -9.17 -4.48 10.38
C SER A 203 -8.46 -4.53 11.71
N VAL A 204 -9.15 -5.05 12.72
CA VAL A 204 -8.52 -5.32 14.01
C VAL A 204 -7.65 -6.57 13.89
N ALA A 205 -6.36 -6.45 14.16
CA ALA A 205 -5.44 -7.56 14.29
C ALA A 205 -5.21 -7.90 15.78
N SER A 206 -5.31 -9.20 16.11
CA SER A 206 -5.04 -9.74 17.44
C SER A 206 -4.11 -10.94 17.37
N ASN A 207 -3.18 -11.04 18.33
CA ASN A 207 -2.25 -12.16 18.42
C ASN A 207 -2.87 -13.28 19.25
N VAL A 208 -3.09 -14.43 18.63
CA VAL A 208 -3.59 -15.64 19.29
C VAL A 208 -2.54 -16.74 19.12
N ASN A 209 -1.97 -17.22 20.22
CA ASN A 209 -0.94 -18.27 20.25
C ASN A 209 0.25 -18.02 19.30
N GLY A 210 0.68 -16.77 19.13
CA GLY A 210 1.81 -16.40 18.29
C GLY A 210 1.48 -16.20 16.81
N SER A 211 0.20 -16.36 16.42
CA SER A 211 -0.29 -16.09 15.06
C SER A 211 -1.24 -14.89 15.07
N TRP A 212 -1.08 -13.99 14.10
CA TRP A 212 -1.97 -12.84 13.94
C TRP A 212 -3.24 -13.25 13.21
N THR A 213 -4.36 -12.97 13.86
CA THR A 213 -5.70 -13.12 13.30
C THR A 213 -6.26 -11.74 13.02
N HIS A 214 -6.92 -11.59 11.87
CA HIS A 214 -7.56 -10.36 11.45
C HIS A 214 -9.07 -10.50 11.60
N GLY A 215 -9.69 -9.48 12.18
CA GLY A 215 -11.14 -9.36 12.27
C GLY A 215 -11.78 -9.05 10.92
N GLY A 216 -13.09 -8.80 10.96
CA GLY A 216 -13.82 -8.33 9.80
C GLY A 216 -13.31 -6.97 9.32
N LEU A 217 -13.35 -6.77 8.01
CA LEU A 217 -13.05 -5.48 7.38
C LEU A 217 -14.15 -4.47 7.74
N LYS A 218 -13.72 -3.29 8.14
CA LYS A 218 -14.55 -2.11 8.37
C LYS A 218 -14.09 -0.97 7.48
N LEU A 219 -14.92 0.06 7.34
CA LEU A 219 -14.51 1.32 6.75
C LEU A 219 -14.29 2.35 7.86
N LYS A 220 -13.34 3.25 7.61
CA LYS A 220 -13.06 4.43 8.43
C LYS A 220 -13.09 5.64 7.53
N LEU A 221 -13.84 6.65 7.94
CA LEU A 221 -13.87 7.96 7.30
C LEU A 221 -13.31 8.99 8.27
N VAL A 222 -12.40 9.83 7.79
CA VAL A 222 -11.97 11.02 8.51
C VAL A 222 -12.03 12.22 7.58
N VAL A 223 -12.52 13.33 8.10
CA VAL A 223 -12.59 14.60 7.38
C VAL A 223 -11.56 15.54 7.96
N GLY A 224 -10.79 16.18 7.09
CA GLY A 224 -9.77 17.14 7.45
C GLY A 224 -10.05 18.51 6.85
N ASP A 225 -9.87 19.57 7.65
CA ASP A 225 -9.97 20.95 7.20
C ASP A 225 -8.59 21.48 6.80
N VAL A 226 -8.45 21.95 5.56
CA VAL A 226 -7.22 22.59 5.11
C VAL A 226 -7.07 23.95 5.77
N ARG A 227 -5.96 24.14 6.49
CA ARG A 227 -5.60 25.42 7.09
C ARG A 227 -4.89 26.29 6.06
N LYS A 228 -5.10 27.61 6.16
CA LYS A 228 -4.27 28.56 5.43
C LYS A 228 -2.82 28.38 5.88
N PRO A 229 -1.84 28.51 4.97
CA PRO A 229 -0.44 28.47 5.34
C PRO A 229 -0.15 29.56 6.37
N THR A 230 0.28 29.16 7.57
CA THR A 230 0.97 30.04 8.51
C THR A 230 2.46 29.73 8.35
N ASP A 231 3.30 30.75 8.24
CA ASP A 231 4.69 30.67 7.79
C ASP A 231 5.58 29.67 8.57
N SER A 232 5.16 29.21 9.76
CA SER A 232 6.01 28.43 10.66
C SER A 232 5.74 26.92 10.72
N GLU A 233 4.62 26.39 10.21
CA GLU A 233 4.29 24.96 10.40
C GLU A 233 3.84 24.28 9.11
N GLN A 234 4.76 23.53 8.49
CA GLN A 234 4.38 22.54 7.46
C GLN A 234 3.64 21.34 8.09
N SER A 235 3.94 21.03 9.35
CA SER A 235 3.24 20.00 10.11
C SER A 235 1.80 20.41 10.34
N GLY A 236 0.84 19.62 9.84
CA GLY A 236 -0.57 19.85 10.14
C GLY A 236 -1.25 20.91 9.27
N ARG A 237 -0.89 20.98 7.98
CA ARG A 237 -1.67 21.75 6.97
C ARG A 237 -3.13 21.31 6.87
N ILE A 238 -3.43 20.07 7.24
CA ILE A 238 -4.79 19.56 7.35
C ILE A 238 -5.07 19.25 8.82
N ASN A 239 -6.14 19.87 9.35
CA ASN A 239 -6.66 19.56 10.67
C ASN A 239 -7.64 18.40 10.58
N TRP A 240 -7.17 17.20 10.87
CA TRP A 240 -7.99 15.99 10.84
C TRP A 240 -8.93 15.93 12.03
N GLY A 241 -10.22 15.74 11.75
CA GLY A 241 -11.25 15.47 12.75
C GLY A 241 -11.19 14.06 13.31
N GLU A 242 -12.19 13.67 14.08
CA GLU A 242 -12.31 12.33 14.63
C GLU A 242 -12.58 11.29 13.53
N VAL A 243 -12.14 10.06 13.78
CA VAL A 243 -12.32 8.96 12.84
C VAL A 243 -13.69 8.35 13.07
N GLU A 244 -14.55 8.42 12.06
CA GLU A 244 -15.87 7.81 12.06
C GLU A 244 -15.80 6.41 11.44
N SER A 245 -16.54 5.46 12.01
CA SER A 245 -16.75 4.14 11.41
C SER A 245 -18.22 4.06 10.99
N PRO A 246 -18.54 4.23 9.70
CA PRO A 246 -19.92 4.19 9.21
C PRO A 246 -20.58 2.81 9.39
#